data_AF-A0A7C3V7I0-F1
#
_entry.id   AF-A0A7C3V7I0-F1
#
_cell.length_a   1.000
_cell.length_b   1.000
_cell.length_c   1.000
_cell.angle_alpha   90.00
_cell.angle_beta   90.00
_cell.angle_gamma   90.00
#
_symmetry.space_group_name_H-M   'P 1'
#
loop_
_entity.id
_entity.type
_entity.pdbx_description
1 polymer ?
#
loop_
_entity_poly.entity_id
_entity_poly.type
_entity_poly.pdbx_seq_one_letter_code
_entity_poly.pdbx_strand_id
1 'polypeptide(L)' 'KKIMFAEEEWVPYIAVVGQKESESGVLSVRNRYKERKNFNFTPAEFIKEIKASTDGMPFRRLILPDMLSKRPIFVG' A
#
# COMPACT_ATOMS: atom_id res chain seq x y z
N LYS A 1 -15.31 2.39 0.83
CA LYS A 1 -14.80 3.43 1.75
C LYS A 1 -13.27 3.36 1.98
N LYS A 2 -12.65 2.19 2.25
CA LYS A 2 -11.19 2.10 2.51
C LYS A 2 -10.28 2.64 1.38
N ILE A 3 -10.61 2.38 0.12
CA ILE A 3 -9.84 2.88 -1.03
C ILE A 3 -9.91 4.41 -1.11
N MET A 4 -11.10 4.98 -0.89
CA MET A 4 -11.32 6.44 -0.90
C MET A 4 -10.51 7.14 0.20
N PHE A 5 -10.53 6.61 1.42
CA PHE A 5 -9.70 7.14 2.51
C PHE A 5 -8.21 7.04 2.21
N ALA A 6 -7.75 5.94 1.61
CA ALA A 6 -6.35 5.80 1.20
C ALA A 6 -5.95 6.79 0.09
N GLU A 7 -6.87 7.09 -0.84
CA GLU A 7 -6.65 8.12 -1.86
C GLU A 7 -6.59 9.54 -1.25
N GLU A 8 -7.43 9.81 -0.23
CA GLU A 8 -7.46 11.08 0.51
C GLU A 8 -6.19 11.29 1.36
N GLU A 9 -5.74 10.27 2.08
CA GLU A 9 -4.49 10.22 2.86
C GLU A 9 -3.21 10.19 2.01
N TRP A 10 -3.35 10.39 0.70
CA TRP A 10 -2.24 10.44 -0.25
C TRP A 10 -1.39 9.15 -0.32
N VAL A 11 -1.98 7.99 -0.05
CA VAL A 11 -1.26 6.71 -0.03
C VAL A 11 -0.73 6.36 -1.44
N PRO A 12 0.58 6.08 -1.60
CA PRO A 12 1.21 5.89 -2.91
C PRO A 12 0.82 4.57 -3.59
N TYR A 13 0.66 3.50 -2.80
CA TYR A 13 0.31 2.16 -3.27
C TYR A 13 -0.84 1.59 -2.46
N ILE A 14 -1.87 1.09 -3.15
CA ILE A 14 -3.05 0.48 -2.52
C ILE A 14 -3.16 -0.95 -3.04
N ALA A 15 -2.86 -1.94 -2.20
CA ALA A 15 -3.06 -3.34 -2.53
C ALA A 15 -4.42 -3.81 -1.97
N VAL A 16 -5.22 -4.48 -2.80
CA VAL A 16 -6.46 -5.13 -2.36
C VAL A 16 -6.20 -6.63 -2.34
N VAL A 17 -6.31 -7.23 -1.14
CA VAL A 17 -6.14 -8.68 -0.95
C VAL A 17 -7.50 -9.27 -0.63
N GLY A 18 -8.08 -9.99 -1.60
CA GLY A 18 -9.26 -10.81 -1.42
C GLY A 18 -8.92 -12.30 -1.40
N GLN A 19 -9.97 -13.13 -1.41
CA GLN A 19 -9.84 -14.58 -1.39
C GLN A 19 -9.14 -15.11 -2.65
N LYS A 20 -9.38 -14.47 -3.81
CA LYS A 20 -8.74 -14.83 -5.08
C LYS A 20 -7.26 -14.49 -5.11
N GLU A 21 -6.87 -13.36 -4.53
CA GLU A 21 -5.47 -12.93 -4.45
C GLU A 21 -4.70 -13.76 -3.42
N SER A 22 -5.37 -14.20 -2.34
CA SER A 22 -4.77 -15.10 -1.34
C SER A 22 -4.49 -16.50 -1.88
N GLU A 23 -5.33 -17.02 -2.79
CA GLU A 23 -5.11 -18.32 -3.45
C GLU A 23 -4.12 -18.23 -4.62
N SER A 24 -4.20 -17.15 -5.41
CA SER A 24 -3.40 -16.97 -6.64
C SER A 24 -1.98 -16.47 -6.37
N GLY A 25 -1.73 -15.84 -5.21
CA GLY A 25 -0.44 -15.25 -4.87
C GLY A 25 -0.08 -14.01 -5.70
N VAL A 26 -1.03 -13.49 -6.47
CA VAL A 26 -0.90 -12.27 -7.28
C VAL A 26 -1.69 -11.15 -6.61
N LEU A 27 -1.01 -10.04 -6.31
CA LEU A 27 -1.56 -8.86 -5.67
C LEU A 27 -1.95 -7.83 -6.73
N SER A 28 -3.21 -7.41 -6.73
CA SER A 28 -3.62 -6.25 -7.50
C SER A 28 -3.29 -4.98 -6.71
N VAL A 29 -2.26 -4.27 -7.16
CA VAL A 29 -1.77 -3.03 -6.55
C VAL A 29 -2.12 -1.85 -7.43
N ARG A 30 -2.84 -0.90 -6.86
CA ARG A 30 -3.12 0.39 -7.49
C ARG A 30 -2.02 1.37 -7.17
N ASN A 31 -1.34 1.87 -8.20
CA ASN A 31 -0.29 2.87 -8.06
C ASN A 31 -0.87 4.25 -8.42
N ARG A 32 -0.77 5.20 -7.50
CA ARG A 32 -1.27 6.55 -7.72
C ARG A 32 -0.46 7.34 -8.76
N TYR A 33 0.85 7.15 -8.80
CA TYR A 33 1.75 7.89 -9.69
C TYR A 33 1.70 7.41 -11.15
N LYS A 34 1.33 6.13 -11.37
CA LYS A 34 1.18 5.52 -12.70
C LYS A 34 -0.29 5.45 -13.13
N GLU A 35 -0.92 6.63 -13.26
CA GLU A 35 -2.26 6.80 -13.87
C GLU A 35 -3.44 6.11 -13.13
N ARG A 36 -3.30 5.80 -11.82
CA ARG A 36 -4.32 5.08 -11.04
C ARG A 36 -4.70 3.70 -11.62
N LYS A 37 -3.82 3.12 -12.44
CA LYS A 37 -4.01 1.77 -13.00
C LYS A 37 -3.72 0.71 -11.95
N ASN A 38 -4.43 -0.42 -12.08
CA ASN A 38 -4.20 -1.61 -11.28
C ASN A 38 -3.10 -2.42 -11.96
N PHE A 39 -1.99 -2.63 -11.26
CA PHE A 39 -0.91 -3.49 -11.68
C PHE A 39 -0.98 -4.78 -10.88
N ASN A 40 -0.92 -5.91 -11.57
CA ASN A 40 -0.82 -7.20 -10.92
C ASN A 40 0.66 -7.48 -10.68
N PHE A 41 1.06 -7.55 -9.41
CA PHE A 41 2.42 -7.85 -8.99
C PHE A 41 2.44 -9.12 -8.15
N THR A 42 3.52 -9.88 -8.24
CA THR A 42 3.85 -10.83 -7.18
C THR A 42 4.39 -10.08 -5.96
N PRO A 43 4.26 -10.64 -4.73
CA PRO A 43 4.82 -10.02 -3.52
C PRO A 43 6.32 -9.71 -3.65
N ALA A 44 7.08 -10.58 -4.32
CA ALA A 44 8.51 -10.41 -4.52
C ALA A 44 8.85 -9.24 -5.46
N GLU A 45 8.12 -9.10 -6.56
CA GLU A 45 8.30 -7.98 -7.50
C GLU A 45 7.89 -6.65 -6.85
N PHE A 46 6.80 -6.65 -6.09
CA PHE A 46 6.33 -5.46 -5.41
C PHE A 46 7.34 -4.93 -4.39
N ILE A 47 7.95 -5.83 -3.61
CA ILE A 47 9.03 -5.46 -2.67
C ILE A 47 10.23 -4.87 -3.42
N LYS A 48 10.59 -5.41 -4.58
CA LYS A 48 11.69 -4.87 -5.39
C LYS A 48 11.38 -3.47 -5.93
N GLU A 49 10.17 -3.22 -6.43
CA GLU A 49 9.76 -1.89 -6.92
C GLU A 49 9.80 -0.84 -5.80
N ILE A 50 9.30 -1.17 -4.60
CA ILE A 50 9.34 -0.26 -3.45
C ILE A 50 10.78 0.03 -3.04
N LYS A 51 11.62 -1.02 -2.94
CA LYS A 51 13.05 -0.85 -2.59
C LYS A 51 13.78 0.01 -3.61
N ALA A 52 13.57 -0.22 -4.90
CA ALA A 52 14.16 0.61 -5.96
C ALA A 52 13.67 2.06 -5.90
N SER A 53 12.40 2.28 -5.54
CA SER A 53 11.82 3.63 -5.44
C SER A 53 12.28 4.39 -4.18
N THR A 54 12.70 3.67 -3.13
CA THR A 54 13.14 4.23 -1.84
C THR A 54 14.68 4.21 -1.71
N ASP A 55 15.39 3.69 -2.71
CA ASP A 55 16.85 3.57 -2.68
C ASP A 55 17.49 4.97 -2.62
N GLY A 56 18.37 5.19 -1.63
CA GLY A 56 19.01 6.48 -1.37
C GLY A 56 18.21 7.47 -0.51
N MET A 57 17.00 7.11 -0.03
CA MET A 57 16.24 7.97 0.90
C MET A 57 16.44 7.56 2.37
N PRO A 58 16.50 8.52 3.32
CA PRO A 58 16.60 8.19 4.74
C PRO A 58 15.36 7.45 5.22
N PHE A 59 15.53 6.23 5.72
CA PHE A 59 14.45 5.42 6.26
C PHE A 59 14.19 5.76 7.73
N ARG A 60 13.00 6.28 8.04
CA ARG A 60 12.55 6.50 9.41
C ARG A 60 11.51 5.43 9.77
N ARG A 61 11.65 4.80 10.94
CA ARG A 61 10.62 3.87 11.45
C ARG A 61 9.32 4.63 11.70
N LEU A 62 8.20 3.95 11.49
CA LEU A 62 6.88 4.47 11.82
C LEU A 62 6.82 4.80 13.32
N ILE A 63 6.44 6.04 13.65
CA ILE A 63 6.16 6.48 15.03
C ILE A 63 4.78 6.02 15.53
N LEU A 64 3.98 5.43 14.64
CA LEU A 64 2.63 4.95 14.87
C LEU A 64 2.59 3.42 14.65
N PRO A 65 1.57 2.73 15.17
CA PRO A 65 1.36 1.32 14.89
C PRO A 65 1.32 1.03 13.38
N ASP A 66 1.94 -0.08 12.98
CA ASP A 66 1.99 -0.52 11.57
C ASP A 66 0.59 -0.69 10.97
N MET A 67 -0.39 -1.04 11.81
CA MET A 67 -1.78 -1.16 11.42
C MET A 67 -2.52 0.17 11.65
N LEU A 68 -2.90 0.83 10.55
CA LEU A 68 -3.78 1.99 10.54
C LEU A 68 -5.07 1.77 11.34
N SER A 69 -5.60 0.54 11.37
CA SER A 69 -6.79 0.16 12.16
C SER A 69 -6.60 0.22 13.67
N LYS A 70 -5.35 0.19 14.16
CA LYS A 70 -5.01 0.28 15.59
C LYS A 70 -4.69 1.70 16.03
N ARG A 71 -4.74 2.68 15.12
CA ARG A 71 -4.52 4.08 15.49
C ARG A 71 -5.70 4.58 16.32
N PRO A 72 -5.46 5.27 17.45
CA PRO A 72 -6.53 5.90 18.20
C PRO A 72 -7.23 6.94 17.33
N ILE A 73 -8.56 6.85 17.24
CA ILE A 73 -9.39 7.81 16.51
C ILE A 73 -9.87 8.83 17.53
N PHE A 74 -9.39 10.07 17.41
CA PHE A 74 -9.97 11.18 18.18
C PHE A 74 -11.30 11.57 17.54
N VAL A 75 -12.38 11.37 18.26
CA VAL A 75 -13.72 11.86 17.92
C VAL A 75 -13.99 13.08 18.81
N GLY A 76 -14.01 14.26 18.20
CA GLY A 76 -14.42 15.52 18.84
C GLY A 76 -15.87 15.83 18.54
#